data_AF-A0A7J0BTQ7-F1
#
_entry.id   AF-A0A7J0BTQ7-F1
#
_cell.length_a   1.000
_cell.length_b   1.000
_cell.length_c   1.000
_cell.angle_alpha   90.00
_cell.angle_beta   90.00
_cell.angle_gamma   90.00
#
_symmetry.space_group_name_H-M   'P 1'
#
loop_
_entity.id
_entity.type
_entity.pdbx_description
1 polymer ?
#
loop_
_entity_poly.entity_id
_entity_poly.type
_entity_poly.pdbx_seq_one_letter_code
_entity_poly.pdbx_strand_id
1 'polypeptide(L)'
;MSEHNPADVCDGAWQPPECTESLPCTGCGWCCMNYPCDQSLHRHGYTDRCPELRWSEERRRYLCAMASEAQGGAYMRAVQRMGKGCCAPSSPWREQVRERG
;
A
#
# COMPACT_ATOMS: atom_id res chain seq x y z
N MET A 1 21.98 27.71 10.32
CA MET A 1 21.74 26.29 10.64
C MET A 1 20.26 26.19 10.95
N SER A 2 19.42 26.02 9.93
CA SER A 2 17.98 25.81 10.14
C SER A 2 17.75 24.32 10.33
N GLU A 3 17.26 23.98 11.52
CA GLU A 3 16.85 22.63 11.89
C GLU A 3 15.73 22.18 10.94
N HIS A 4 16.00 21.14 10.17
CA HIS A 4 15.05 20.60 9.20
C HIS A 4 13.95 19.83 9.93
N ASN A 5 12.70 20.22 9.69
CA ASN A 5 11.53 19.57 10.25
C ASN A 5 11.23 18.29 9.44
N PRO A 6 11.19 17.09 10.07
CA PRO A 6 10.93 15.82 9.38
C PRO A 6 9.51 15.68 8.82
N ALA A 7 8.64 16.67 8.97
CA ALA A 7 7.27 16.66 8.44
C ALA A 7 7.15 17.18 6.99
N ASP A 8 8.16 17.87 6.44
CA ASP A 8 8.07 18.52 5.12
C ASP A 8 8.37 17.60 3.91
N VAL A 9 8.38 16.27 4.12
CA VAL A 9 9.02 15.30 3.21
C VAL A 9 8.14 14.86 2.03
N CYS A 10 6.87 15.28 1.95
CA CYS A 10 5.93 14.69 0.96
C CYS A 10 5.16 15.67 0.05
N ASP A 11 5.28 16.99 0.23
CA ASP A 11 4.48 17.98 -0.52
C ASP A 11 5.28 18.80 -1.57
N GLY A 12 6.11 18.11 -2.36
CA GLY A 12 6.12 18.37 -3.80
C GLY A 12 7.10 19.38 -4.42
N ALA A 13 8.17 19.85 -3.76
CA ALA A 13 9.10 20.79 -4.44
C ALA A 13 10.61 20.63 -4.18
N TRP A 14 11.08 19.58 -3.49
CA TRP A 14 12.53 19.30 -3.39
C TRP A 14 12.79 17.80 -3.52
N GLN A 15 13.40 17.41 -4.64
CA GLN A 15 13.80 16.03 -4.92
C GLN A 15 15.29 15.87 -4.50
N PRO A 16 15.61 15.19 -3.39
CA PRO A 16 17.00 14.85 -3.09
C PRO A 16 17.56 13.90 -4.17
N PRO A 17 18.87 13.93 -4.46
CA PRO A 17 19.49 13.19 -5.57
C PRO A 17 19.51 11.66 -5.45
N GLU A 18 18.74 11.07 -4.53
CA GLU A 18 18.70 9.63 -4.28
C GLU A 18 17.29 9.10 -3.90
N CYS A 19 16.22 9.74 -4.38
CA CYS A 19 14.92 9.06 -4.53
C CYS A 19 14.91 8.17 -5.79
N THR A 20 15.94 7.36 -5.97
CA THR A 20 16.10 6.45 -7.11
C THR A 20 15.35 5.15 -6.82
N GLU A 21 14.22 4.99 -7.52
CA GLU A 21 13.28 3.86 -7.49
C GLU A 21 12.54 3.60 -6.18
N SER A 22 11.23 3.85 -6.21
CA SER A 22 10.33 3.32 -5.20
C SER A 22 10.43 1.79 -5.18
N LEU A 23 10.81 1.20 -4.05
CA LEU A 23 10.86 -0.26 -3.87
C LEU A 23 9.55 -0.91 -4.35
N PRO A 24 9.59 -2.07 -5.02
CA PRO A 24 8.39 -2.65 -5.60
C PRO A 24 7.34 -2.98 -4.53
N CYS A 25 6.06 -2.82 -4.90
CA CYS A 25 4.97 -3.33 -4.08
C CYS A 25 4.91 -4.86 -4.22
N THR A 26 5.30 -5.57 -3.16
CA THR A 26 5.34 -7.05 -3.15
C THR A 26 4.05 -7.69 -2.66
N GLY A 27 3.03 -6.90 -2.32
CA GLY A 27 1.80 -7.42 -1.71
C GLY A 27 2.00 -7.88 -0.26
N CYS A 28 2.88 -7.23 0.51
CA CYS A 28 3.14 -7.59 1.91
C CYS A 28 1.97 -7.30 2.87
N GLY A 29 1.01 -6.49 2.46
CA GLY A 29 -0.21 -6.19 3.23
C GLY A 29 -0.08 -5.00 4.20
N TRP A 30 1.12 -4.49 4.46
CA TRP A 30 1.34 -3.46 5.49
C TRP A 30 0.43 -2.23 5.33
N CYS A 31 0.35 -1.66 4.13
CA CYS A 31 -0.48 -0.47 3.90
C CYS A 31 -1.97 -0.77 4.04
N CYS A 32 -2.44 -1.91 3.51
CA CYS A 32 -3.86 -2.26 3.54
C CYS A 32 -4.35 -2.71 4.92
N MET A 33 -3.47 -3.25 5.77
CA MET A 33 -3.79 -3.68 7.13
C MET A 33 -3.80 -2.51 8.12
N ASN A 34 -2.83 -1.61 8.04
CA ASN A 34 -2.72 -0.50 8.99
C ASN A 34 -3.58 0.69 8.58
N TYR A 35 -3.88 0.83 7.29
CA TYR A 35 -4.63 1.96 6.74
C TYR A 35 -5.65 1.45 5.72
N PRO A 36 -6.83 0.98 6.18
CA PRO A 36 -7.94 0.66 5.28
C PRO A 36 -8.23 1.84 4.36
N CYS A 37 -8.41 1.58 3.06
CA CYS A 37 -8.61 2.64 2.08
C CYS A 37 -10.04 3.16 2.06
N ASP A 38 -10.24 4.36 1.52
CA ASP A 38 -11.57 4.95 1.35
C ASP A 38 -12.53 4.03 0.60
N GLN A 39 -12.05 3.29 -0.40
CA GLN A 39 -12.89 2.35 -1.15
C GLN A 39 -13.41 1.21 -0.25
N SER A 40 -12.60 0.73 0.69
CA SER A 40 -13.06 -0.23 1.70
C SER A 40 -14.09 0.40 2.63
N LEU A 41 -13.85 1.63 3.08
CA LEU A 41 -14.78 2.36 3.95
C LEU A 41 -16.13 2.59 3.27
N HIS A 42 -16.12 3.02 2.00
CA HIS A 42 -17.35 3.24 1.23
C HIS A 42 -18.14 1.95 1.00
N ARG A 43 -17.45 0.81 0.77
CA ARG A 43 -18.12 -0.47 0.48
C ARG A 43 -18.56 -1.23 1.74
N HIS A 44 -17.82 -1.12 2.85
CA HIS A 44 -18.02 -1.96 4.03
C HIS A 44 -18.26 -1.19 5.33
N GLY A 45 -18.11 0.13 5.34
CA GLY A 45 -18.09 0.93 6.57
C GLY A 45 -16.79 0.75 7.35
N TYR A 46 -16.80 1.17 8.62
CA TYR A 46 -15.66 0.98 9.52
C TYR A 46 -15.55 -0.49 9.92
N THR A 47 -14.42 -1.10 9.58
CA THR A 47 -14.08 -2.49 9.92
C THR A 47 -12.66 -2.55 10.45
N ASP A 48 -12.38 -3.43 11.41
CA ASP A 48 -11.03 -3.63 11.94
C ASP A 48 -10.03 -4.05 10.86
N ARG A 49 -10.50 -4.78 9.83
CA ARG A 49 -9.71 -5.21 8.68
C ARG A 49 -10.57 -5.21 7.42
N CYS A 50 -10.03 -4.66 6.33
CA CYS A 50 -10.67 -4.66 5.02
C CYS A 50 -11.04 -6.09 4.57
N PRO A 51 -12.33 -6.41 4.34
CA PRO A 51 -12.78 -7.75 3.91
C PRO A 51 -12.27 -8.17 2.53
N GLU A 52 -11.86 -7.20 1.72
CA GLU A 52 -11.37 -7.41 0.35
C GLU A 52 -9.89 -7.78 0.31
N LEU A 53 -9.16 -7.56 1.42
CA LEU A 53 -7.75 -7.95 1.54
C LEU A 53 -7.65 -9.42 1.94
N ARG A 54 -7.10 -10.26 1.06
CA ARG A 54 -7.01 -11.71 1.26
C ARG A 54 -5.58 -12.19 1.08
N TRP A 55 -5.13 -13.05 1.98
CA TRP A 55 -3.89 -13.77 1.75
C TRP A 55 -4.09 -14.80 0.63
N SER A 56 -3.16 -14.86 -0.31
CA SER A 56 -3.13 -15.86 -1.36
C SER A 56 -1.98 -16.81 -1.10
N GLU A 57 -2.32 -18.05 -0.73
CA GLU A 57 -1.34 -19.12 -0.56
C GLU A 57 -0.55 -19.39 -1.85
N GLU A 58 -1.26 -19.50 -2.97
CA GLU A 58 -0.66 -19.70 -4.30
C GLU A 58 0.39 -18.64 -4.64
N ARG A 59 0.08 -17.36 -4.39
CA ARG A 59 0.96 -16.24 -4.76
C ARG A 59 1.87 -15.78 -3.63
N ARG A 60 1.75 -16.40 -2.45
CA ARG A 60 2.41 -16.05 -1.18
C ARG A 60 2.42 -14.55 -0.91
N ARG A 61 1.27 -13.88 -1.09
CA ARG A 61 1.11 -12.43 -0.87
C ARG A 61 -0.35 -12.05 -0.65
N TYR A 62 -0.60 -10.84 -0.15
CA TYR A 62 -1.94 -10.28 -0.09
C TYR A 62 -2.42 -9.80 -1.45
N LEU A 63 -3.69 -10.08 -1.74
CA LEU A 63 -4.44 -9.63 -2.89
C LEU A 63 -5.66 -8.83 -2.43
N CYS A 64 -6.00 -7.79 -3.18
CA CYS A 64 -7.26 -7.08 -3.03
C CYS A 64 -8.27 -7.64 -4.04
N ALA A 65 -9.41 -8.13 -3.55
CA ALA A 65 -10.46 -8.70 -4.39
C ALA A 65 -11.09 -7.63 -5.31
N MET A 66 -11.39 -6.43 -4.81
CA MET A 66 -11.78 -5.29 -5.66
C MET A 66 -10.76 -4.96 -6.76
N ALA A 67 -9.47 -5.05 -6.46
CA ALA A 67 -8.42 -4.84 -7.46
C ALA A 67 -8.32 -5.96 -8.50
N SER A 68 -9.02 -7.08 -8.28
CA SER A 68 -9.09 -8.24 -9.18
C SER A 68 -10.41 -8.28 -9.97
N GLU A 69 -11.38 -7.42 -9.66
CA GLU A 69 -12.65 -7.33 -10.38
C GLU A 69 -12.43 -6.90 -11.84
N ALA A 70 -13.17 -7.52 -12.77
CA ALA A 70 -13.08 -7.23 -14.20
C ALA A 70 -13.48 -5.77 -14.50
N GLN A 71 -14.58 -5.34 -13.89
CA GLN A 71 -15.01 -3.95 -13.92
C GLN A 71 -14.43 -3.22 -12.69
N GLY A 72 -13.78 -2.08 -12.89
CA GLY A 72 -13.28 -1.25 -11.78
C GLY A 72 -11.95 -1.69 -11.16
N GLY A 73 -11.46 -2.91 -11.38
CA GLY A 73 -10.18 -3.36 -10.81
C GLY A 73 -8.98 -2.53 -11.27
N ALA A 74 -8.98 -2.04 -12.51
CA ALA A 74 -7.94 -1.13 -13.00
C ALA A 74 -7.94 0.22 -12.26
N TYR A 75 -9.13 0.78 -12.02
CA TYR A 75 -9.31 1.99 -11.21
C TYR A 75 -8.81 1.75 -9.79
N MET A 76 -9.20 0.64 -9.16
CA MET A 76 -8.76 0.26 -7.81
C MET A 76 -7.24 0.17 -7.69
N ARG A 77 -6.56 -0.45 -8.66
CA ARG A 77 -5.09 -0.51 -8.70
C ARG A 77 -4.47 0.89 -8.82
N ALA A 78 -5.08 1.78 -9.61
CA ALA A 78 -4.58 3.14 -9.83
C ALA A 78 -4.74 4.01 -8.57
N VAL A 79 -5.93 4.08 -7.99
CA VAL A 79 -6.21 4.95 -6.82
C VAL A 79 -5.45 4.49 -5.58
N GLN A 80 -5.27 3.17 -5.40
CA GLN A 80 -4.47 2.62 -4.30
C GLN A 80 -2.97 2.53 -4.62
N ARG A 81 -2.55 3.01 -5.80
CA ARG A 81 -1.16 2.94 -6.29
C ARG A 81 -0.55 1.52 -6.18
N MET A 82 -1.37 0.48 -6.34
CA MET A 82 -0.90 -0.90 -6.26
C MET A 82 0.10 -1.17 -7.38
N GLY A 83 1.29 -1.68 -7.01
CA GLY A 83 2.36 -1.94 -7.98
C GLY A 83 3.18 -0.70 -8.38
N LYS A 84 2.88 0.50 -7.85
CA LYS A 84 3.62 1.74 -8.17
C LYS A 84 4.75 2.08 -7.21
N GLY A 85 5.01 1.22 -6.23
CA GLY A 85 6.04 1.43 -5.22
C GLY A 85 5.56 1.09 -3.81
N CYS A 86 6.50 1.08 -2.87
CA CYS A 86 6.26 0.86 -1.45
C CYS A 86 6.09 2.22 -0.75
N CYS A 87 4.93 2.44 -0.11
CA CYS A 87 4.69 3.65 0.68
C CYS A 87 5.36 3.61 2.07
N ALA A 88 5.96 2.49 2.46
CA ALA A 88 6.68 2.32 3.73
C ALA A 88 7.96 1.51 3.51
N PRO A 89 8.97 2.08 2.82
CA PRO A 89 10.17 1.36 2.41
C PRO A 89 10.96 0.80 3.60
N SER A 90 10.96 1.47 4.75
CA SER A 90 11.60 1.04 6.00
C SER A 90 10.89 -0.11 6.73
N SER A 91 9.66 -0.46 6.33
CA SER A 91 8.94 -1.58 6.94
C SER A 91 9.55 -2.92 6.50
N PRO A 92 9.88 -3.85 7.44
CA PRO A 92 10.47 -5.14 7.09
C PRO A 92 9.49 -6.10 6.41
N TRP A 93 8.19 -5.75 6.36
CA TRP A 93 7.14 -6.63 5.85
C TRP A 93 7.34 -7.03 4.39
N ARG A 94 7.95 -6.16 3.58
CA ARG A 94 8.24 -6.41 2.16
C ARG A 94 9.24 -7.55 1.97
N GLU A 95 10.20 -7.69 2.87
CA GLU A 95 11.19 -8.79 2.90
C GLU A 95 10.63 -10.02 3.60
N GLN A 96 9.66 -9.83 4.50
CA GLN A 96 9.03 -10.88 5.29
C GLN A 96 7.56 -11.07 4.88
N VAL A 97 7.32 -11.36 3.61
CA VAL A 97 5.95 -11.57 3.09
C VAL A 97 5.39 -12.89 3.66
N ARG A 98 4.36 -12.77 4.50
CA ARG A 98 3.67 -13.87 5.18
C ARG A 98 2.25 -13.46 5.58
N GLU A 99 1.40 -14.46 5.80
CA GLU A 99 0.08 -14.27 6.39
C GLU A 99 0.18 -13.71 7.81
N ARG A 100 -0.77 -12.85 8.18
CA ARG A 100 -0.82 -12.05 9.40
C ARG A 100 -2.26 -11.83 9.89
N GLY A 101 -3.15 -12.81 9.62
CA GLY A 101 -4.59 -12.73 9.93
C GLY A 101 -5.38 -11.96 8.89
#